data_AF-F9S7I9-F1
#
_entry.id   AF-F9S7I9-F1
#
_cell.length_a   1.000
_cell.length_b   1.000
_cell.length_c   1.000
_cell.angle_alpha   90.00
_cell.angle_beta   90.00
_cell.angle_gamma   90.00
#
_symmetry.space_group_name_H-M   'P 1'
#
loop_
_entity.id
_entity.type
_entity.pdbx_description
1 polymer ?
#
loop_
_entity_poly.entity_id
_entity_poly.type
_entity_poly.pdbx_seq_one_letter_code
_entity_poly.pdbx_strand_id
1 'polypeptide(L)'
;MSKKTKSNLEFTNEINIIKDTIETLKRQNKLTSIIIVGASGSGKSKLSKAINLKIHQSLLIDAGLMSSYKIQSLETPDFSIKSNTCIIDGAEYFTKYCLSQLLYFIRKRNSLILLSTHIGDLPQELISASTCFELDKGLHLIE
;
A
#
# COMPACT_ATOMS: atom_id res chain seq x y z
N MET A 1 17.53 13.46 -27.76
CA MET A 1 17.98 12.57 -26.66
C MET A 1 16.87 12.44 -25.63
N SER A 2 16.62 11.20 -25.21
CA SER A 2 15.39 10.71 -24.57
C SER A 2 15.15 11.25 -23.15
N LYS A 3 13.96 11.81 -22.89
CA LYS A 3 13.46 12.15 -21.54
C LYS A 3 13.11 10.91 -20.67
N LYS A 4 13.28 9.68 -21.19
CA LYS A 4 12.88 8.45 -20.47
C LYS A 4 13.84 7.97 -19.38
N THR A 5 15.05 8.53 -19.27
CA THR A 5 16.08 7.97 -18.37
C THR A 5 16.10 8.58 -16.96
N LYS A 6 15.37 9.69 -16.71
CA LYS A 6 15.33 10.33 -15.38
C LYS A 6 14.25 9.79 -14.43
N SER A 7 13.28 9.00 -14.89
CA SER A 7 12.15 8.55 -14.05
C SER A 7 12.40 7.24 -13.28
N ASN A 8 13.47 6.50 -13.57
CA ASN A 8 13.70 5.18 -12.94
C ASN A 8 14.38 5.25 -11.56
N LEU A 9 14.82 6.43 -11.11
CA LEU A 9 15.46 6.64 -9.81
C LEU A 9 14.54 7.25 -8.75
N GLU A 10 13.30 7.62 -9.11
CA GLU A 10 12.44 8.51 -8.31
C GLU A 10 11.98 7.92 -6.97
N PHE A 11 12.15 6.62 -6.70
CA PHE A 11 11.74 5.99 -5.43
C PHE A 11 12.63 4.82 -4.97
N THR A 12 13.89 4.77 -5.42
CA THR A 12 14.74 3.59 -5.15
C THR A 12 14.93 3.34 -3.65
N ASN A 13 15.13 4.40 -2.86
CA ASN A 13 15.36 4.28 -1.42
C ASN A 13 14.09 3.81 -0.70
N GLU A 14 12.95 4.41 -1.03
CA GLU A 14 11.65 4.09 -0.47
C GLU A 14 11.27 2.64 -0.75
N ILE A 15 11.50 2.17 -1.98
CA ILE A 15 11.25 0.76 -2.36
C ILE A 15 12.15 -0.18 -1.56
N ASN A 16 13.42 0.17 -1.34
CA ASN A 16 14.32 -0.65 -0.53
C ASN A 16 13.84 -0.73 0.93
N ILE A 17 13.46 0.40 1.53
CA ILE A 17 12.89 0.43 2.89
C ILE A 17 11.64 -0.48 2.99
N ILE A 18 10.75 -0.42 2.00
CA ILE A 18 9.53 -1.25 1.97
C ILE A 18 9.89 -2.74 1.86
N LYS A 19 10.84 -3.10 1.00
CA LYS A 19 11.30 -4.50 0.85
C LYS A 19 11.91 -5.02 2.15
N ASP A 20 12.82 -4.26 2.75
CA ASP A 20 13.49 -4.63 4.00
C ASP A 20 12.48 -4.78 5.15
N THR A 21 11.45 -3.93 5.18
CA THR A 21 10.35 -4.00 6.14
C THR A 21 9.54 -5.28 5.96
N ILE A 22 9.14 -5.61 4.71
CA ILE A 22 8.43 -6.86 4.39
C ILE A 22 9.22 -8.08 4.85
N GLU A 23 10.51 -8.15 4.52
CA GLU A 23 11.37 -9.27 4.90
C GLU A 23 11.55 -9.37 6.41
N THR A 24 11.68 -8.24 7.10
CA THR A 24 11.80 -8.19 8.55
C THR A 24 10.53 -8.68 9.24
N LEU A 25 9.36 -8.22 8.81
CA LEU A 25 8.07 -8.68 9.35
C LEU A 25 7.88 -10.19 9.13
N LYS A 26 8.22 -10.70 7.95
CA LYS A 26 8.18 -12.14 7.64
C LYS A 26 9.11 -12.95 8.54
N ARG A 27 10.36 -12.51 8.72
CA ARG A 27 11.34 -13.17 9.62
C ARG A 27 10.87 -13.19 11.07
N GLN A 28 10.21 -12.11 11.51
CA GLN A 28 9.64 -12.01 12.86
C GLN A 28 8.30 -12.76 13.02
N ASN A 29 7.84 -13.47 11.98
CA ASN A 29 6.57 -14.18 11.99
C ASN A 29 5.35 -13.26 12.25
N LYS A 30 5.47 -11.97 11.96
CA LYS A 30 4.41 -10.95 12.14
C LYS A 30 3.52 -10.84 10.90
N LEU A 31 2.36 -10.22 11.06
CA LEU A 31 1.53 -9.81 9.93
C LEU A 31 2.33 -8.84 9.05
N THR A 32 2.34 -9.07 7.75
CA THR A 32 3.08 -8.24 6.81
C THR A 32 2.15 -7.17 6.25
N SER A 33 1.95 -6.09 7.00
CA SER A 33 1.09 -4.98 6.62
C SER A 33 1.85 -3.66 6.76
N ILE A 34 1.83 -2.86 5.71
CA ILE A 34 2.48 -1.54 5.65
C ILE A 34 1.42 -0.51 5.26
N ILE A 35 1.38 0.62 5.97
CA ILE A 35 0.58 1.79 5.60
C ILE A 35 1.53 2.91 5.24
N ILE A 36 1.30 3.57 4.10
CA ILE A 36 2.06 4.73 3.63
C ILE A 36 1.08 5.89 3.50
N VAL A 37 1.32 6.94 4.28
CA VAL A 37 0.49 8.13 4.33
C VAL A 37 1.22 9.26 3.62
N GLY A 38 0.49 10.15 2.97
CA GLY A 38 1.06 11.39 2.48
C GLY A 38 0.00 12.28 1.89
N ALA A 39 0.24 13.58 1.83
CA ALA A 39 -0.68 14.56 1.27
C ALA A 39 -1.04 14.29 -0.21
N SER A 40 -2.07 14.98 -0.69
CA SER A 40 -2.36 15.01 -2.13
C SER A 40 -1.15 15.59 -2.88
N GLY A 41 -0.75 14.92 -3.97
CA GLY A 41 0.43 15.31 -4.75
C GLY A 41 1.77 14.80 -4.24
N SER A 42 1.85 14.10 -3.10
CA SER A 42 3.11 13.58 -2.53
C SER A 42 3.79 12.45 -3.34
N GLY A 43 3.15 11.98 -4.40
CA GLY A 43 3.69 10.94 -5.27
C GLY A 43 3.26 9.51 -4.92
N LYS A 44 2.33 9.30 -3.98
CA LYS A 44 1.78 7.97 -3.61
C LYS A 44 1.45 7.09 -4.82
N SER A 45 0.72 7.61 -5.80
CA SER A 45 0.35 6.84 -7.00
C SER A 45 1.51 6.49 -7.92
N LYS A 46 2.60 7.28 -7.92
CA LYS A 46 3.83 6.91 -8.62
C LYS A 46 4.58 5.84 -7.84
N LEU A 47 4.66 5.99 -6.51
CA LEU A 47 5.30 5.04 -5.62
C LEU A 47 4.60 3.66 -5.67
N SER A 48 3.27 3.60 -5.58
CA SER A 48 2.50 2.34 -5.66
C SER A 48 2.78 1.57 -6.96
N LYS A 49 2.83 2.29 -8.09
CA LYS A 49 3.21 1.73 -9.40
C LYS A 49 4.66 1.26 -9.41
N ALA A 50 5.58 2.03 -8.84
CA ALA A 50 6.99 1.67 -8.77
C ALA A 50 7.22 0.42 -7.88
N ILE A 51 6.52 0.31 -6.74
CA ILE A 51 6.52 -0.86 -5.88
C ILE A 51 6.01 -2.08 -6.65
N ASN A 52 4.87 -1.96 -7.33
CA ASN A 52 4.27 -3.07 -8.10
C ASN A 52 5.17 -3.58 -9.23
N LEU A 53 6.01 -2.72 -9.81
CA LEU A 53 7.00 -3.12 -10.81
C LEU A 53 8.23 -3.84 -10.22
N LYS A 54 8.47 -3.72 -8.91
CA LYS A 54 9.68 -4.17 -8.23
C LYS A 54 9.47 -5.28 -7.20
N ILE A 55 8.23 -5.53 -6.78
CA ILE A 55 7.84 -6.65 -5.93
C ILE A 55 7.25 -7.75 -6.80
N HIS A 56 7.76 -8.97 -6.64
CA HIS A 56 7.28 -10.12 -7.42
C HIS A 56 5.91 -10.59 -6.92
N GLN A 57 5.04 -11.06 -7.82
CA GLN A 57 3.68 -11.53 -7.49
C GLN A 57 2.86 -10.51 -6.69
N SER A 58 2.93 -9.24 -7.09
CA SER A 58 2.06 -8.19 -6.53
C SER A 58 0.80 -7.96 -7.38
N LEU A 59 -0.27 -7.61 -6.69
CA LEU A 59 -1.49 -7.04 -7.28
C LEU A 59 -1.58 -5.58 -6.86
N LEU A 60 -1.67 -4.67 -7.83
CA LEU A 60 -1.95 -3.25 -7.59
C LEU A 60 -3.43 -2.96 -7.85
N ILE A 61 -4.09 -2.36 -6.87
CA ILE A 61 -5.44 -1.82 -6.97
C ILE A 61 -5.35 -0.31 -6.86
N ASP A 62 -5.81 0.37 -7.90
CA ASP A 62 -5.96 1.83 -7.91
C ASP A 62 -7.41 2.17 -7.52
N ALA A 63 -7.62 2.40 -6.22
CA ALA A 63 -8.95 2.67 -5.68
C ALA A 63 -9.50 4.01 -6.15
N GLY A 64 -8.62 5.01 -6.32
CA GLY A 64 -9.01 6.34 -6.78
C GLY A 64 -9.69 6.32 -8.14
N LEU A 65 -9.14 5.54 -9.08
CA LEU A 65 -9.73 5.38 -10.42
C LEU A 65 -11.01 4.54 -10.45
N MET A 66 -11.17 3.61 -9.51
CA MET A 66 -12.32 2.69 -9.46
C MET A 66 -13.45 3.20 -8.55
N SER A 67 -13.19 4.19 -7.69
CA SER A 67 -14.19 4.74 -6.77
C SER A 67 -15.09 5.75 -7.47
N SER A 68 -16.41 5.61 -7.31
CA SER A 68 -17.30 6.73 -7.57
C SER A 68 -17.22 7.69 -6.38
N TYR A 69 -16.82 8.94 -6.63
CA TYR A 69 -16.71 9.99 -5.61
C TYR A 69 -17.99 10.20 -4.78
N LYS A 70 -19.14 9.73 -5.30
CA LYS A 70 -20.45 9.83 -4.65
C LYS A 70 -20.77 8.71 -3.66
N ILE A 71 -20.08 7.56 -3.71
CA ILE A 71 -20.51 6.36 -2.95
C ILE A 71 -19.36 5.72 -2.15
N GLN A 72 -18.07 5.96 -2.47
CA GLN A 72 -16.92 5.34 -1.78
C GLN A 72 -17.09 3.82 -1.57
N SER A 73 -17.61 3.12 -2.59
CA SER A 73 -17.91 1.71 -2.52
C SER A 73 -17.12 0.93 -3.56
N LEU A 74 -15.83 0.70 -3.30
CA LEU A 74 -15.21 -0.47 -3.93
C LEU A 74 -15.69 -1.71 -3.19
N GLU A 75 -16.26 -2.66 -3.92
CA GLU A 75 -16.40 -4.03 -3.45
C GLU A 75 -15.04 -4.72 -3.43
N THR A 76 -14.89 -5.71 -2.56
CA THR A 76 -13.61 -6.40 -2.33
C THR A 76 -13.07 -6.99 -3.64
N PRO A 77 -11.83 -6.65 -4.03
CA PRO A 77 -11.15 -7.36 -5.10
C PRO A 77 -11.05 -8.85 -4.76
N ASP A 78 -11.11 -9.71 -5.77
CA ASP A 78 -10.89 -11.14 -5.56
C ASP A 78 -9.43 -11.40 -5.15
N PHE A 79 -9.22 -11.60 -3.85
CA PHE A 79 -7.93 -11.93 -3.27
C PHE A 79 -7.55 -13.43 -3.45
N SER A 80 -8.32 -14.20 -4.24
CA SER A 80 -7.98 -15.59 -4.59
C SER A 80 -6.81 -15.71 -5.58
N ILE A 81 -6.40 -14.60 -6.20
CA ILE A 81 -5.26 -14.54 -7.10
C ILE A 81 -3.98 -14.94 -6.33
N LYS A 82 -3.09 -15.70 -6.97
CA LYS A 82 -1.78 -16.17 -6.47
C LYS A 82 -0.77 -15.04 -6.10
N SER A 83 -1.26 -13.83 -5.87
CA SER A 83 -0.50 -12.64 -5.50
C SER A 83 -0.18 -12.70 -4.02
N ASN A 84 1.10 -12.85 -3.68
CA ASN A 84 1.57 -12.83 -2.30
C ASN A 84 1.60 -11.42 -1.70
N THR A 85 1.53 -10.37 -2.53
CA THR A 85 1.49 -8.97 -2.09
C THR A 85 0.33 -8.23 -2.73
N CYS A 86 -0.48 -7.54 -1.93
CA CYS A 86 -1.52 -6.63 -2.39
C CYS A 86 -1.10 -5.19 -2.10
N ILE A 87 -1.22 -4.32 -3.09
CA ILE A 87 -0.90 -2.89 -3.01
C ILE A 87 -2.19 -2.14 -3.34
N ILE A 88 -2.65 -1.27 -2.44
CA ILE A 88 -3.87 -0.49 -2.62
C ILE A 88 -3.51 0.99 -2.56
N ASP A 89 -3.70 1.69 -3.68
CA ASP A 89 -3.56 3.14 -3.76
C ASP A 89 -4.92 3.82 -3.56
N GLY A 90 -5.00 4.74 -2.60
CA GLY A 90 -6.25 5.40 -2.22
C GLY A 90 -7.13 4.53 -1.31
N ALA A 91 -6.53 3.89 -0.31
CA ALA A 91 -7.25 2.98 0.60
C ALA A 91 -8.43 3.65 1.34
N GLU A 92 -8.42 4.97 1.50
CA GLU A 92 -9.51 5.78 2.06
C GLU A 92 -10.83 5.67 1.26
N TYR A 93 -10.78 5.25 -0.01
CA TYR A 93 -11.98 5.10 -0.84
C TYR A 93 -12.67 3.74 -0.68
N PHE A 94 -12.12 2.84 0.16
CA PHE A 94 -12.74 1.55 0.45
C PHE A 94 -13.74 1.67 1.60
N THR A 95 -14.80 0.87 1.53
CA THR A 95 -15.70 0.74 2.67
C THR A 95 -14.99 0.10 3.86
N LYS A 96 -15.44 0.40 5.10
CA LYS A 96 -14.97 -0.30 6.31
C LYS A 96 -15.08 -1.82 6.20
N TYR A 97 -16.14 -2.31 5.54
CA TYR A 97 -16.32 -3.73 5.27
C TYR A 97 -15.21 -4.30 4.39
N CYS A 98 -14.82 -3.60 3.32
CA CYS A 98 -13.74 -4.09 2.46
C CYS A 98 -12.37 -4.03 3.15
N LEU A 99 -12.13 -2.98 3.94
CA LEU A 99 -10.92 -2.86 4.75
C LEU A 99 -10.82 -3.97 5.81
N SER A 100 -11.92 -4.39 6.44
CA SER A 100 -11.87 -5.50 7.41
C SER A 100 -11.53 -6.85 6.77
N GLN A 101 -11.88 -7.07 5.50
CA GLN A 101 -11.48 -8.27 4.74
C GLN A 101 -9.97 -8.33 4.48
N LEU A 102 -9.28 -7.18 4.43
CA LEU A 102 -7.82 -7.13 4.30
C LEU A 102 -7.09 -7.71 5.52
N LEU A 103 -7.69 -7.64 6.71
CA LEU A 103 -7.15 -8.30 7.90
C LEU A 103 -7.14 -9.82 7.74
N TYR A 104 -8.17 -10.38 7.10
CA TYR A 104 -8.19 -11.80 6.78
C TYR A 104 -7.15 -12.17 5.73
N PHE A 105 -6.94 -11.31 4.72
CA PHE A 105 -5.91 -11.48 3.71
C PHE A 105 -4.50 -11.57 4.31
N ILE A 106 -4.11 -10.65 5.19
CA ILE A 106 -2.76 -10.67 5.80
C ILE A 106 -2.57 -11.82 6.80
N ARG A 107 -3.65 -12.30 7.44
CA ARG A 107 -3.60 -13.49 8.31
C ARG A 107 -3.25 -14.77 7.56
N LYS A 108 -3.51 -14.83 6.25
CA LYS A 108 -3.10 -15.94 5.37
C LYS A 108 -1.64 -15.87 4.91
N ARG A 109 -0.78 -15.07 5.59
CA ARG A 109 0.64 -14.86 5.26
C ARG A 109 0.90 -14.07 3.98
N ASN A 110 -0.12 -13.38 3.47
CA ASN A 110 0.06 -12.42 2.40
C ASN A 110 0.59 -11.09 2.93
N SER A 111 1.20 -10.31 2.05
CA SER A 111 1.72 -8.97 2.33
C SER A 111 0.72 -7.93 1.84
N LEU A 112 0.48 -6.88 2.62
CA LEU A 112 -0.41 -5.77 2.28
C LEU A 112 0.35 -4.46 2.36
N ILE A 113 0.18 -3.61 1.36
CA ILE A 113 0.67 -2.23 1.33
C ILE A 113 -0.52 -1.33 1.02
N LEU A 114 -0.88 -0.46 1.96
CA LEU A 114 -1.92 0.55 1.79
C LEU A 114 -1.29 1.91 1.60
N LEU A 115 -1.76 2.67 0.63
CA LEU A 115 -1.42 4.07 0.47
C LEU A 115 -2.67 4.91 0.69
N SER A 116 -2.56 5.91 1.56
CA SER A 116 -3.69 6.77 1.91
C SER A 116 -3.30 8.22 2.14
N THR A 117 -4.27 9.13 2.09
CA THR A 117 -4.05 10.54 2.37
C THR A 117 -3.94 10.83 3.86
N HIS A 118 -4.79 10.20 4.69
CA HIS A 118 -4.73 10.31 6.14
C HIS A 118 -4.86 8.94 6.79
N ILE A 119 -4.05 8.69 7.82
CA ILE A 119 -4.11 7.43 8.57
C ILE A 119 -5.47 7.21 9.24
N GLY A 120 -6.12 8.29 9.69
CA GLY A 120 -7.41 8.26 10.37
C GLY A 120 -8.59 7.80 9.50
N ASP A 121 -8.40 7.72 8.18
CA ASP A 121 -9.42 7.20 7.26
C ASP A 121 -9.46 5.67 7.24
N LEU A 122 -8.50 5.00 7.90
CA LEU A 122 -8.37 3.55 7.95
C LEU A 122 -8.87 2.98 9.30
N PRO A 123 -9.38 1.74 9.33
CA PRO A 123 -9.79 1.09 10.57
C PRO A 123 -8.65 0.93 11.57
N GLN A 124 -8.94 1.16 12.86
CA GLN A 124 -7.95 1.09 13.93
C GLN A 124 -7.25 -0.27 14.03
N GLU A 125 -7.96 -1.35 13.74
CA GLU A 125 -7.40 -2.71 13.76
C GLU A 125 -6.35 -2.91 12.66
N LEU A 126 -6.53 -2.29 11.49
CA LEU A 126 -5.54 -2.29 10.41
C LEU A 126 -4.33 -1.45 10.78
N ILE A 127 -4.55 -0.25 11.32
CA ILE A 127 -3.47 0.63 11.78
C ILE A 127 -2.61 -0.10 12.81
N SER A 128 -3.23 -0.70 13.83
CA SER A 128 -2.54 -1.41 14.91
C SER A 128 -1.80 -2.67 14.43
N ALA A 129 -2.19 -3.24 13.30
CA ALA A 129 -1.56 -4.41 12.70
C ALA A 129 -0.46 -4.04 11.69
N SER A 130 -0.22 -2.76 11.43
CA SER A 130 0.64 -2.28 10.34
C SER A 130 1.85 -1.50 10.82
N THR A 131 2.92 -1.56 10.03
CA THR A 131 4.03 -0.60 10.12
C THR A 131 3.67 0.63 9.29
N CYS A 132 3.67 1.81 9.88
CA CYS A 132 3.16 3.02 9.24
C CYS A 132 4.30 3.95 8.83
N PHE A 133 4.21 4.54 7.64
CA PHE A 133 5.19 5.49 7.13
C PHE A 133 4.51 6.75 6.59
N GLU A 134 5.21 7.87 6.62
CA GLU A 134 4.84 9.13 5.96
C GLU A 134 5.74 9.34 4.74
N LEU A 135 5.20 9.86 3.63
CA LEU A 135 5.90 10.01 2.33
C LEU A 135 6.29 11.46 1.99
N ASP A 136 5.72 12.48 2.66
CA ASP A 136 5.75 13.87 2.19
C ASP A 136 7.15 14.49 2.06
N LYS A 137 8.15 13.92 2.75
CA LYS A 137 9.57 14.32 2.66
C LYS A 137 10.49 13.12 2.49
N GLY A 138 10.03 12.09 1.79
CA GLY A 138 10.64 10.75 1.79
C GLY A 138 9.94 9.84 2.79
N LEU A 139 10.29 8.55 2.78
CA LEU A 139 9.61 7.53 3.58
C LEU A 139 10.15 7.47 5.01
N HIS A 140 9.39 7.98 5.98
CA HIS A 140 9.76 8.03 7.41
C HIS A 140 8.78 7.22 8.25
N LEU A 141 9.27 6.48 9.25
CA LEU A 141 8.41 5.69 10.13
C LEU A 141 7.54 6.61 11.01
N ILE A 142 6.26 6.29 11.13
CA ILE A 142 5.31 6.92 12.06
C ILE A 142 5.19 5.98 13.27
N GLU A 143 5.51 6.49 14.46
CA GLU A 143 5.37 5.78 15.74
C GLU A 143 3.91 5.79 16.26
#